data_AF-A0A353TWR1-F1
#
_entry.id   AF-A0A353TWR1-F1
#
_cell.length_a   1.000
_cell.length_b   1.000
_cell.length_c   1.000
_cell.angle_alpha   90.00
_cell.angle_beta   90.00
_cell.angle_gamma   90.00
#
_symmetry.space_group_name_H-M   'P 1'
#
loop_
_entity.id
_entity.type
_entity.pdbx_description
1 polymer ?
#
loop_
_entity_poly.entity_id
_entity_poly.type
_entity_poly.pdbx_seq_one_letter_code
_entity_poly.pdbx_strand_id
1 'polypeptide(L)'
;ATAIYGSRASNGVIIITTKKGRAGTPLRINYSANTSVSSAIRYTDVYSGDEMRQLAVSKRDLYGVSNLDLLGSYNTNWQDEIFRTALTHDHNLSFTGSFDFLPYRISAGYTNQEGILKNTDMERFTAALNLSPTFFNDDLKVSINAKG
;
A
#
# COMPACT_ATOMS: atom_id res chain seq x y z
N ALA A 1 -30.81 1.76 12.31
CA ALA A 1 -30.32 0.38 12.12
C ALA A 1 -28.79 0.33 12.33
N THR A 2 -28.36 0.34 13.60
CA THR A 2 -26.94 0.30 14.04
C THR A 2 -26.81 -0.36 15.43
N ALA A 3 -27.93 -0.78 16.03
CA ALA A 3 -28.04 -1.15 17.45
C ALA A 3 -27.16 -2.33 17.85
N ILE A 4 -26.88 -3.27 16.93
CA ILE A 4 -26.04 -4.44 17.18
C ILE A 4 -24.56 -4.06 17.40
N TYR A 5 -24.10 -2.96 16.80
CA TYR A 5 -22.69 -2.54 16.83
C TYR A 5 -22.43 -1.33 17.76
N GLY A 6 -23.48 -0.84 18.44
CA GLY A 6 -23.39 0.19 19.46
C GLY A 6 -23.22 1.62 18.92
N SER A 7 -23.01 2.57 19.84
CA SER A 7 -22.97 4.00 19.54
C SER A 7 -21.82 4.39 18.60
N ARG A 8 -20.71 3.65 18.61
CA ARG A 8 -19.57 3.87 17.70
C ARG A 8 -19.88 3.55 16.24
N ALA A 9 -20.99 2.86 15.96
CA ALA A 9 -21.48 2.61 14.61
C ALA A 9 -22.24 3.81 13.99
N SER A 10 -22.26 4.99 14.64
CA SER A 10 -22.97 6.18 14.13
C SER A 10 -22.53 6.58 12.72
N ASN A 11 -21.26 6.34 12.38
CA ASN A 11 -20.69 6.62 11.06
C ASN A 11 -20.77 5.42 10.09
N GLY A 12 -21.45 4.33 10.49
CA GLY A 12 -21.53 3.08 9.74
C GLY A 12 -20.52 2.02 10.20
N VAL A 13 -20.61 0.82 9.61
CA VAL A 13 -19.78 -0.34 9.95
C VAL A 13 -19.28 -1.02 8.67
N ILE A 14 -17.99 -1.34 8.62
CA ILE A 14 -17.41 -2.21 7.59
C ILE A 14 -17.09 -3.56 8.24
N ILE A 15 -17.78 -4.60 7.80
CA ILE A 15 -17.57 -5.97 8.30
C ILE A 15 -16.60 -6.68 7.35
N ILE A 16 -15.46 -7.10 7.88
CA ILE A 16 -14.45 -7.85 7.14
C ILE A 16 -14.45 -9.29 7.66
N THR A 17 -14.63 -10.26 6.77
CA THR A 17 -14.51 -11.68 7.07
C THR A 17 -13.33 -12.29 6.32
N THR A 18 -12.45 -12.97 7.05
CA THR A 18 -11.33 -13.70 6.45
C THR A 18 -11.77 -15.05 5.91
N LYS A 19 -11.05 -15.56 4.90
CA LYS A 19 -11.25 -16.93 4.39
C LYS A 19 -10.93 -17.93 5.50
N LYS A 20 -11.79 -18.94 5.66
CA LYS A 20 -11.62 -20.05 6.61
C LYS A 20 -11.42 -21.36 5.85
N GLY A 21 -10.75 -22.33 6.48
CA GLY A 21 -10.74 -23.71 6.01
C GLY A 21 -12.15 -24.32 6.08
N ARG A 22 -12.40 -25.38 5.29
CA ARG A 22 -13.63 -26.18 5.37
C ARG A 22 -13.28 -27.64 5.62
N ALA A 23 -14.07 -28.32 6.46
CA ALA A 23 -13.89 -29.73 6.75
C ALA A 23 -13.89 -30.56 5.46
N GLY A 24 -13.05 -31.60 5.41
CA GLY A 24 -12.90 -32.46 4.22
C GLY A 24 -12.24 -31.81 3.00
N THR A 25 -11.74 -30.58 3.10
CA THR A 25 -11.03 -29.94 1.98
C THR A 25 -9.60 -30.50 1.90
N PRO A 26 -9.15 -31.03 0.75
CA PRO A 26 -7.76 -31.46 0.59
C PRO A 26 -6.81 -30.27 0.72
N LEU A 27 -5.54 -30.55 1.00
CA LEU A 27 -4.52 -29.51 1.05
C LEU A 27 -4.47 -28.76 -0.30
N ARG A 28 -4.64 -27.44 -0.23
CA ARG A 28 -4.48 -26.52 -1.36
C ARG A 28 -3.41 -25.51 -1.02
N ILE A 29 -2.48 -25.38 -1.94
CA ILE A 29 -1.40 -24.40 -1.88
C ILE A 29 -1.67 -23.38 -2.97
N ASN A 30 -1.70 -22.10 -2.60
CA ASN A 30 -1.85 -21.01 -3.55
C ASN A 30 -0.72 -20.01 -3.35
N TYR A 31 -0.01 -19.73 -4.43
CA TYR A 31 1.00 -18.68 -4.50
C TYR A 31 0.54 -17.65 -5.54
N SER A 32 0.58 -16.38 -5.18
CA SER A 32 0.36 -15.26 -6.09
C SER A 32 1.53 -14.30 -5.99
N ALA A 33 2.02 -13.85 -7.15
CA ALA A 33 3.05 -12.84 -7.27
C ALA A 33 2.56 -11.76 -8.22
N ASN A 34 2.68 -10.50 -7.80
CA ASN A 34 2.26 -9.34 -8.56
C ASN A 34 3.42 -8.35 -8.62
N THR A 35 3.74 -7.89 -9.82
CA THR A 35 4.68 -6.81 -10.04
C THR A 35 3.93 -5.63 -10.64
N SER A 36 4.25 -4.41 -10.22
CA SER A 36 3.63 -3.19 -10.72
C SER A 36 4.68 -2.10 -10.92
N VAL A 37 4.49 -1.30 -11.96
CA VAL A 37 5.32 -0.14 -12.29
C VAL A 37 4.45 1.10 -12.13
N SER A 38 4.96 2.10 -11.43
CA SER A 38 4.28 3.37 -11.19
C SER A 38 5.18 4.53 -11.57
N SER A 39 4.63 5.56 -12.19
CA SER A 39 5.34 6.78 -12.54
C SER A 39 4.44 8.00 -12.34
N ALA A 40 5.04 9.20 -12.31
CA ALA A 40 4.28 10.44 -12.24
C ALA A 40 3.37 10.57 -13.48
N ILE A 41 2.06 10.70 -13.27
CA ILE A 41 1.07 10.80 -14.36
C ILE A 41 1.21 12.13 -15.10
N ARG A 42 1.52 13.20 -14.38
CA ARG A 42 1.66 14.55 -14.92
C ARG A 42 2.54 15.40 -14.01
N TYR A 43 3.44 16.16 -14.63
CA TYR A 43 4.18 17.23 -13.97
C TYR A 43 3.42 18.56 -14.10
N THR A 44 3.58 19.44 -13.12
CA THR A 44 3.04 20.80 -13.18
C THR A 44 3.90 21.65 -14.12
N ASP A 45 3.26 22.42 -14.99
CA ASP A 45 3.97 23.40 -15.82
C ASP A 45 4.51 24.51 -14.92
N VAL A 46 5.85 24.61 -14.87
CA VAL A 46 6.57 25.63 -14.09
C VAL A 46 7.54 26.34 -15.01
N TYR A 47 7.84 27.60 -14.68
CA TYR A 47 8.91 28.32 -15.37
C TYR A 47 10.23 27.60 -15.20
N SER A 48 10.96 27.50 -16.29
CA SER A 48 12.36 27.11 -16.30
C SER A 48 13.22 28.16 -15.60
N GLY A 49 14.44 27.77 -15.21
CA GLY A 49 15.40 28.68 -14.58
C GLY A 49 15.68 29.92 -15.45
N ASP A 50 15.75 29.76 -16.77
CA ASP A 50 15.98 30.86 -17.70
C ASP A 50 14.79 31.82 -17.80
N GLU A 51 13.56 31.28 -17.87
CA GLU A 51 12.35 32.10 -17.89
C GLU A 51 12.19 32.89 -16.59
N MET A 52 12.52 32.28 -15.44
CA MET A 52 12.50 32.97 -14.16
C MET A 52 13.54 34.10 -14.10
N ARG A 53 14.74 33.89 -14.66
CA ARG A 53 15.77 34.94 -14.78
C ARG A 53 15.31 36.09 -15.68
N GLN A 54 14.72 35.78 -16.84
CA GLN A 54 14.16 36.80 -17.74
C GLN A 54 13.02 37.59 -17.07
N LEU A 55 12.17 36.91 -16.30
CA LEU A 55 11.12 37.55 -15.52
C LEU A 55 11.70 38.49 -14.45
N ALA A 56 12.75 38.06 -13.74
CA ALA A 56 13.43 38.87 -12.72
C ALA A 56 14.08 40.13 -13.32
N VAL A 57 14.70 40.02 -14.51
CA VAL A 57 15.27 41.17 -15.24
C VAL A 57 14.19 42.10 -15.78
N SER A 58 13.07 41.58 -16.30
CA SER A 58 11.99 42.42 -16.84
C SER A 58 11.17 43.13 -15.75
N LYS A 59 11.17 42.61 -14.52
CA LYS A 59 10.37 43.09 -13.39
C LYS A 59 11.26 43.48 -12.19
N ARG A 60 12.36 44.19 -12.43
CA ARG A 60 13.37 44.50 -11.40
C ARG A 60 12.79 45.15 -10.14
N ASP A 61 11.81 46.04 -10.29
CA ASP A 61 11.17 46.75 -9.17
C ASP A 61 10.40 45.80 -8.23
N LEU A 62 9.84 44.71 -8.75
CA LEU A 62 9.10 43.71 -7.96
C LEU A 62 10.02 42.71 -7.26
N TYR A 63 11.14 42.34 -7.89
CA TYR A 63 12.05 41.33 -7.37
C TYR A 63 13.23 41.93 -6.57
N GLY A 64 13.37 43.26 -6.52
CA GLY A 64 14.40 43.94 -5.74
C GLY A 64 15.83 43.51 -6.10
N VAL A 65 16.05 43.08 -7.35
CA VAL A 65 17.30 42.40 -7.74
C VAL A 65 18.41 43.42 -7.91
N SER A 66 19.16 43.62 -6.83
CA SER A 66 20.36 44.45 -6.78
C SER A 66 21.57 43.72 -7.37
N ASN A 67 21.60 42.38 -7.34
CA ASN A 67 22.68 41.58 -7.90
C ASN A 67 22.16 40.35 -8.67
N LEU A 68 22.11 40.45 -9.99
CA LEU A 68 21.64 39.39 -10.89
C LEU A 68 22.54 38.15 -10.88
N ASP A 69 23.80 38.31 -10.44
CA ASP A 69 24.80 37.24 -10.38
C ASP A 69 24.44 36.14 -9.37
N LEU A 70 23.54 36.41 -8.41
CA LEU A 70 23.07 35.44 -7.42
C LEU A 70 22.08 34.41 -7.98
N LEU A 71 21.51 34.65 -9.18
CA LEU A 71 20.48 33.78 -9.77
C LEU A 71 21.05 32.48 -10.38
N GLY A 72 22.38 32.38 -10.52
CA GLY A 72 23.05 31.24 -11.14
C GLY A 72 22.66 31.00 -12.60
N SER A 73 23.24 29.97 -13.22
CA SER A 73 23.00 29.61 -14.63
C SER A 73 22.29 28.27 -14.82
N TYR A 74 22.02 27.54 -13.74
CA TYR A 74 21.41 26.21 -13.82
C TYR A 74 19.91 26.30 -14.15
N ASN A 75 19.39 25.23 -14.76
CA ASN A 75 17.99 25.07 -15.15
C ASN A 75 17.52 23.65 -14.77
N THR A 76 17.51 23.38 -13.46
CA THR A 76 17.20 22.07 -12.91
C THR A 76 15.70 21.81 -12.92
N ASN A 77 15.26 20.70 -13.50
CA ASN A 77 13.89 20.23 -13.36
C ASN A 77 13.73 19.52 -12.01
N TRP A 78 13.32 20.26 -11.00
CA TRP A 78 13.13 19.71 -9.65
C TRP A 78 12.07 18.61 -9.58
N GLN A 79 11.06 18.61 -10.44
CA GLN A 79 10.05 17.54 -10.46
C GLN A 79 10.66 16.23 -10.94
N ASP A 80 11.43 16.26 -12.02
CA ASP A 80 12.16 15.07 -12.49
C ASP A 80 13.21 14.59 -11.46
N GLU A 81 13.78 15.52 -10.70
CA GLU A 81 14.79 15.17 -9.70
C GLU A 81 14.21 14.54 -8.42
N ILE A 82 12.96 14.82 -8.06
CA ILE A 82 12.32 14.22 -6.88
C ILE A 82 11.47 13.00 -7.21
N PHE A 83 10.95 12.90 -8.43
CA PHE A 83 10.17 11.76 -8.87
C PHE A 83 11.05 10.66 -9.46
N ARG A 84 10.53 9.44 -9.48
CA ARG A 84 11.14 8.25 -10.09
C ARG A 84 10.05 7.33 -10.61
N THR A 85 10.41 6.47 -11.56
CA THR A 85 9.64 5.26 -11.84
C THR A 85 9.85 4.29 -10.68
N ALA A 86 8.76 3.95 -9.99
CA ALA A 86 8.74 3.10 -8.83
C ALA A 86 8.30 1.68 -9.20
N LEU A 87 8.97 0.69 -8.63
CA LEU A 87 8.64 -0.72 -8.79
C LEU A 87 7.99 -1.26 -7.52
N THR A 88 7.02 -2.16 -7.67
CA THR A 88 6.35 -2.82 -6.54
C THR A 88 6.30 -4.31 -6.79
N HIS A 89 6.60 -5.09 -5.75
CA HIS A 89 6.47 -6.54 -5.73
C HIS A 89 5.60 -6.97 -4.54
N ASP A 90 4.60 -7.80 -4.83
CA ASP A 90 3.75 -8.42 -3.82
C ASP A 90 3.78 -9.93 -4.01
N HIS A 91 4.10 -10.64 -2.93
CA HIS A 91 4.17 -12.10 -2.88
C HIS A 91 3.26 -12.58 -1.77
N ASN A 92 2.37 -13.52 -2.09
CA ASN A 92 1.45 -14.09 -1.10
C ASN A 92 1.37 -15.59 -1.28
N LEU A 93 1.66 -16.32 -0.21
CA LEU A 93 1.61 -17.76 -0.14
C LEU A 93 0.56 -18.17 0.89
N SER A 94 -0.28 -19.12 0.53
CA SER A 94 -1.29 -19.64 1.45
C SER A 94 -1.49 -21.14 1.32
N PHE A 95 -1.70 -21.76 2.47
CA PHE A 95 -2.01 -23.17 2.65
C PHE A 95 -3.40 -23.25 3.27
N THR A 96 -4.30 -24.01 2.65
CA THR A 96 -5.66 -24.22 3.17
C THR A 96 -6.00 -25.69 3.07
N GLY A 97 -6.68 -26.23 4.08
CA GLY A 97 -7.11 -27.63 4.06
C GLY A 97 -7.88 -28.00 5.32
N SER A 98 -8.07 -29.29 5.52
CA SER A 98 -8.59 -29.87 6.76
C SER A 98 -7.77 -31.08 7.13
N PHE A 99 -7.33 -31.14 8.38
CA PHE A 99 -6.79 -32.35 8.98
C PHE A 99 -7.87 -32.93 9.90
N ASP A 100 -8.55 -33.98 9.45
CA ASP A 100 -9.73 -34.55 10.10
C ASP A 100 -10.74 -33.47 10.51
N PHE A 101 -10.92 -33.27 11.81
CA PHE A 101 -11.83 -32.30 12.44
C PHE A 101 -11.28 -30.86 12.52
N LEU A 102 -10.07 -30.62 12.01
CA LEU A 102 -9.37 -29.33 12.06
C LEU A 102 -9.20 -28.70 10.67
N PRO A 103 -10.19 -27.94 10.19
CA PRO A 103 -10.01 -26.99 9.10
C PRO A 103 -8.98 -25.91 9.48
N TYR A 104 -8.01 -25.68 8.59
CA TYR A 104 -6.97 -24.68 8.78
C TYR A 104 -6.76 -23.81 7.55
N ARG A 105 -6.27 -22.59 7.79
CA ARG A 105 -5.70 -21.72 6.78
C ARG A 105 -4.49 -20.98 7.36
N ILE A 106 -3.35 -21.09 6.68
CA ILE A 106 -2.12 -20.39 6.99
C ILE A 106 -1.78 -19.53 5.77
N SER A 107 -1.41 -18.27 5.98
CA SER A 107 -0.91 -17.43 4.88
C SER A 107 0.22 -16.53 5.34
N ALA A 108 1.18 -16.33 4.46
CA ALA A 108 2.27 -15.38 4.60
C ALA A 108 2.31 -14.49 3.35
N GLY A 109 2.50 -13.19 3.56
CA GLY A 109 2.60 -12.19 2.51
C GLY A 109 3.79 -11.28 2.73
N TYR A 110 4.42 -10.87 1.64
CA TYR A 110 5.47 -9.88 1.59
C TYR A 110 5.15 -8.86 0.50
N THR A 111 5.03 -7.60 0.89
CA THR A 111 4.85 -6.47 -0.02
C THR A 111 6.08 -5.57 0.11
N ASN A 112 6.75 -5.28 -0.99
CA ASN A 112 7.70 -4.16 -1.09
C ASN A 112 7.19 -3.22 -2.18
N GLN A 113 6.87 -2.00 -1.78
CA GLN A 113 6.32 -0.97 -2.64
C GLN A 113 7.20 0.27 -2.56
N GLU A 114 7.91 0.55 -3.65
CA GLU A 114 8.56 1.85 -3.81
C GLU A 114 7.53 2.93 -4.11
N GLY A 115 7.72 4.13 -3.54
CA GLY A 115 6.97 5.30 -3.90
C GLY A 115 7.58 6.03 -5.10
N ILE A 116 6.73 6.72 -5.88
CA ILE A 116 7.13 7.55 -7.01
C ILE A 116 7.99 8.75 -6.57
N LEU A 117 7.90 9.18 -5.31
CA LEU A 117 8.80 10.17 -4.74
C LEU A 117 10.05 9.45 -4.22
N LYS A 118 11.24 9.94 -4.57
CA LYS A 118 12.50 9.40 -4.03
C LYS A 118 12.47 9.42 -2.50
N ASN A 119 13.07 8.41 -1.88
CA ASN A 119 13.08 8.21 -0.42
C ASN A 119 11.69 7.98 0.22
N THR A 120 10.73 7.50 -0.57
CA THR A 120 9.47 6.96 -0.05
C THR A 120 9.32 5.51 -0.47
N ASP A 121 8.98 4.67 0.49
CA ASP A 121 8.83 3.23 0.34
C ASP A 121 7.94 2.66 1.46
N MET A 122 7.39 1.47 1.22
CA MET A 122 6.64 0.72 2.20
C MET A 122 7.00 -0.76 2.05
N GLU A 123 7.46 -1.36 3.15
CA GLU A 123 7.64 -2.80 3.27
C GLU A 123 6.68 -3.35 4.31
N ARG A 124 6.02 -4.46 3.97
CA ARG A 124 5.08 -5.13 4.86
C ARG A 124 5.22 -6.62 4.76
N PHE A 125 5.58 -7.24 5.88
CA PHE A 125 5.36 -8.66 6.11
C PHE A 125 4.00 -8.87 6.77
N THR A 126 3.31 -9.96 6.42
CA THR A 126 2.05 -10.33 7.07
C THR A 126 2.00 -11.83 7.22
N ALA A 127 1.62 -12.31 8.39
CA ALA A 127 1.34 -13.71 8.66
C ALA A 127 -0.07 -13.84 9.24
N ALA A 128 -0.81 -14.84 8.79
CA ALA A 128 -2.13 -15.11 9.32
C ALA A 128 -2.37 -16.60 9.51
N LEU A 129 -3.00 -16.93 10.63
CA LEU A 129 -3.42 -18.26 11.03
C LEU A 129 -4.92 -18.22 11.33
N ASN A 130 -5.66 -19.11 10.70
CA ASN A 130 -7.05 -19.40 11.03
C ASN A 130 -7.19 -20.89 11.29
N LEU A 131 -7.75 -21.24 12.44
CA LEU A 131 -8.08 -22.61 12.83
C LEU A 131 -9.55 -22.66 13.22
N SER A 132 -10.28 -23.65 12.71
CA SER A 132 -11.72 -23.76 12.99
C SER A 132 -12.13 -25.18 13.38
N PRO A 133 -11.59 -25.76 14.47
CA PRO A 133 -11.90 -27.14 14.85
C PRO A 133 -13.39 -27.34 15.18
N THR A 134 -13.90 -28.52 14.81
CA THR A 134 -15.21 -28.99 15.23
C THR A 134 -15.08 -30.18 16.18
N PHE A 135 -15.93 -30.23 17.21
CA PHE A 135 -15.92 -31.26 18.24
C PHE A 135 -17.34 -31.83 18.42
N PHE A 136 -17.42 -33.03 19.02
CA PHE A 136 -18.69 -33.69 19.38
C PHE A 136 -19.69 -33.78 18.21
N ASN A 137 -19.27 -34.32 17.05
CA ASN A 137 -20.13 -34.42 15.85
C ASN A 137 -20.75 -33.08 15.41
N ASP A 138 -19.92 -32.03 15.36
CA ASP A 138 -20.30 -30.65 14.98
C ASP A 138 -21.14 -29.85 16.01
N ASP A 139 -21.40 -30.39 17.21
CA ASP A 139 -22.12 -29.67 18.27
C ASP A 139 -21.32 -28.48 18.84
N LEU A 140 -19.99 -28.51 18.76
CA LEU A 140 -19.12 -27.41 19.17
C LEU A 140 -18.15 -27.01 18.06
N LYS A 141 -18.17 -25.73 17.68
CA LYS A 141 -17.25 -25.15 16.69
C LYS A 141 -16.49 -24.00 17.32
N VAL A 142 -15.16 -24.11 17.34
CA VAL A 142 -14.29 -23.05 17.86
C VAL A 142 -13.61 -22.38 16.67
N SER A 143 -13.51 -21.05 16.66
CA SER A 143 -12.83 -20.28 15.61
C SER A 143 -11.70 -19.46 16.21
N ILE A 144 -10.46 -19.79 15.86
CA ILE A 144 -9.26 -19.09 16.30
C ILE A 144 -8.70 -18.33 15.09
N ASN A 145 -8.39 -17.05 15.30
CA ASN A 145 -7.79 -16.18 14.29
C ASN A 145 -6.61 -15.44 14.92
N ALA A 146 -5.45 -15.53 14.28
CA ALA A 146 -4.28 -14.72 14.60
C ALA A 146 -3.75 -14.07 13.31
N LYS A 147 -3.36 -12.81 13.41
CA LYS A 147 -2.77 -12.05 12.30
C LYS A 147 -1.67 -11.15 12.84
N GLY A 148 -0.54 -11.14 12.15
CA GLY A 148 0.60 -10.23 12.34
C GLY A 148 1.15 -9.77 11.01
#